data_AF-A0A326TUG3-F1
#
_entry.id   AF-A0A326TUG3-F1
#
_cell.length_a   1.000
_cell.length_b   1.000
_cell.length_c   1.000
_cell.angle_alpha   90.00
_cell.angle_beta   90.00
_cell.angle_gamma   90.00
#
_symmetry.space_group_name_H-M   'P 1'
#
loop_
_entity.id
_entity.type
_entity.pdbx_description
1 polymer ?
#
loop_
_entity_poly.entity_id
_entity_poly.type
_entity_poly.pdbx_seq_one_letter_code
_entity_poly.pdbx_strand_id
1 'polypeptide(L)'
;MRDDPNARRLRTLLQKCVPPRIRDHLRKGGPTPVDIERIRGYTRDIASFGDLILYPDGTGREQPYLAELVEAVALLAFAPGGITVMGLDFDATIIAQEAPQDELTQLLSDIDSLLSL
;
A
#
# COMPACT_ATOMS: atom_id res chain seq x y z
N MET A 1 18.75 8.47 11.50
CA MET A 1 18.62 7.94 10.13
C MET A 1 18.99 9.07 9.18
N ARG A 2 19.97 8.89 8.29
CA ARG A 2 20.36 9.93 7.32
C ARG A 2 19.12 10.30 6.49
N ASP A 3 18.90 11.58 6.28
CA ASP A 3 17.69 12.10 5.62
C ASP A 3 17.78 11.90 4.09
N ASP A 4 17.81 10.63 3.64
CA ASP A 4 17.91 10.26 2.23
C ASP A 4 16.59 10.62 1.52
N PRO A 5 16.61 11.52 0.51
CA PRO A 5 15.41 11.94 -0.20
C PRO A 5 14.68 10.78 -0.88
N ASN A 6 15.41 9.75 -1.31
CA ASN A 6 14.84 8.58 -1.95
C ASN A 6 14.14 7.66 -0.96
N ALA A 7 14.73 7.46 0.21
CA ALA A 7 14.06 6.75 1.30
C ALA A 7 12.78 7.48 1.73
N ARG A 8 12.81 8.82 1.77
CA ARG A 8 11.61 9.63 2.05
C ARG A 8 10.56 9.48 0.95
N ARG A 9 10.95 9.52 -0.32
CA ARG A 9 10.06 9.28 -1.48
C ARG A 9 9.35 7.94 -1.35
N LEU A 10 10.11 6.86 -1.15
CA LEU A 10 9.57 5.52 -1.04
C LEU A 10 8.63 5.39 0.16
N ARG A 11 9.02 5.94 1.32
CA ARG A 11 8.16 5.99 2.51
C ARG A 11 6.83 6.70 2.22
N THR A 12 6.86 7.86 1.56
CA THR A 12 5.64 8.57 1.16
C THR A 12 4.78 7.76 0.19
N LEU A 13 5.39 7.03 -0.75
CA LEU A 13 4.67 6.16 -1.68
C LEU A 13 4.00 5.00 -0.93
N LEU A 14 4.71 4.31 -0.04
CA LEU A 14 4.12 3.23 0.76
C LEU A 14 2.97 3.74 1.62
N GLN A 15 3.14 4.87 2.30
CA GLN A 15 2.10 5.49 3.13
C GLN A 15 0.82 5.81 2.33
N LYS A 16 0.95 6.22 1.07
CA LYS A 16 -0.19 6.55 0.20
C LYS A 16 -0.83 5.33 -0.45
N CYS A 17 -0.02 4.37 -0.91
CA CYS A 17 -0.48 3.31 -1.78
C CYS A 17 -0.87 2.02 -1.04
N VAL A 18 -0.27 1.74 0.13
CA VAL A 18 -0.54 0.51 0.88
C VAL A 18 -1.94 0.50 1.53
N PRO A 19 -2.41 1.56 2.22
CA PRO A 19 -3.72 1.49 2.89
C PRO A 19 -4.92 1.28 1.94
N PRO A 20 -5.03 1.97 0.79
CA PRO A 20 -6.08 1.65 -0.18
C PRO A 20 -6.03 0.19 -0.65
N ARG A 21 -4.81 -0.36 -0.79
CA ARG A 21 -4.64 -1.74 -1.22
C ARG A 21 -5.05 -2.77 -0.17
N ILE A 22 -4.81 -2.48 1.11
CA ILE A 22 -5.34 -3.26 2.23
C ILE A 22 -6.87 -3.24 2.21
N ARG A 23 -7.49 -2.07 1.97
CA ARG A 23 -8.95 -1.95 1.85
C ARG A 23 -9.51 -2.77 0.69
N ASP A 24 -8.83 -2.83 -0.45
CA ASP A 24 -9.24 -3.71 -1.56
C ASP A 24 -9.28 -5.18 -1.16
N HIS A 25 -8.29 -5.64 -0.38
CA HIS A 25 -8.27 -7.02 0.13
C HIS A 25 -9.35 -7.23 1.19
N LEU A 26 -9.58 -6.27 2.10
CA LEU A 26 -10.67 -6.34 3.08
C LEU A 26 -12.04 -6.50 2.39
N ARG A 27 -12.32 -5.71 1.35
CA ARG A 27 -13.57 -5.80 0.55
C ARG A 27 -13.77 -7.17 -0.10
N LYS A 28 -12.68 -7.91 -0.36
CA LYS A 28 -12.71 -9.26 -0.95
C LYS A 28 -12.79 -10.38 0.09
N GLY A 29 -12.82 -10.04 1.38
CA GLY A 29 -12.79 -11.03 2.47
C GLY A 29 -11.39 -11.40 2.97
N GLY A 30 -10.37 -10.62 2.57
CA GLY A 30 -8.97 -10.81 2.95
C GLY A 30 -8.14 -11.59 1.92
N PRO A 31 -6.84 -11.81 2.23
CA PRO A 31 -5.92 -12.58 1.39
C PRO A 31 -6.36 -14.02 1.15
N THR A 32 -6.25 -14.49 -0.08
CA THR A 32 -6.41 -15.91 -0.40
C THR A 32 -5.07 -16.65 -0.39
N PRO A 33 -5.04 -17.99 -0.29
CA PRO A 33 -3.81 -18.77 -0.44
C PRO A 33 -3.08 -18.50 -1.76
N VAL A 34 -3.82 -18.19 -2.84
CA VAL A 34 -3.24 -17.83 -4.14
C VAL A 34 -2.51 -16.50 -4.08
N ASP A 35 -3.04 -15.53 -3.32
CA ASP A 35 -2.37 -14.23 -3.13
C ASP A 35 -1.07 -14.39 -2.34
N ILE A 36 -1.08 -15.25 -1.32
CA ILE A 36 0.12 -15.57 -0.52
C ILE A 36 1.20 -16.24 -1.39
N GLU A 37 0.82 -17.19 -2.24
CA GLU A 37 1.80 -17.83 -3.14
C GLU A 37 2.33 -16.83 -4.18
N ARG A 38 1.48 -15.92 -4.67
CA ARG A 38 1.89 -14.86 -5.60
C ARG A 38 2.97 -13.96 -5.00
N ILE A 39 2.79 -13.47 -3.77
CA ILE A 39 3.78 -12.57 -3.13
C ILE A 39 5.08 -13.27 -2.74
N ARG A 40 5.07 -14.59 -2.54
CA ARG A 40 6.32 -15.35 -2.38
C ARG A 40 7.20 -15.22 -3.61
N GLY A 41 6.59 -15.15 -4.80
CA GLY A 41 7.29 -14.87 -6.06
C GLY A 41 7.98 -13.51 -6.05
N TYR A 42 7.34 -12.47 -5.52
CA TYR A 42 7.86 -11.09 -5.52
C TYR A 42 9.13 -10.90 -4.70
N THR A 43 9.39 -11.77 -3.72
CA THR A 43 10.56 -11.61 -2.82
C THR A 43 11.87 -11.57 -3.61
N ARG A 44 11.99 -12.39 -4.66
CA ARG A 44 13.18 -12.41 -5.52
C ARG A 44 13.31 -11.12 -6.32
N ASP A 45 12.22 -10.63 -6.89
CA ASP A 45 12.22 -9.46 -7.75
C ASP A 45 12.47 -8.19 -6.92
N ILE A 46 11.78 -8.02 -5.80
CA ILE A 46 12.01 -6.90 -4.86
C ILE A 46 13.46 -6.89 -4.37
N ALA A 47 14.05 -8.05 -4.04
CA ALA A 47 15.46 -8.12 -3.62
C ALA A 47 16.42 -7.77 -4.76
N SER A 48 16.12 -8.19 -5.98
CA SER A 48 16.98 -7.97 -7.15
C SER A 48 16.91 -6.53 -7.68
N PHE A 49 15.78 -5.86 -7.48
CA PHE A 49 15.51 -4.51 -7.98
C PHE A 49 15.35 -3.47 -6.87
N GLY A 50 15.70 -3.81 -5.63
CA GLY A 50 15.60 -2.91 -4.47
C GLY A 50 16.33 -1.58 -4.67
N ASP A 51 17.51 -1.62 -5.31
CA ASP A 51 18.26 -0.42 -5.67
C ASP A 51 17.51 0.45 -6.67
N LEU A 52 16.84 -0.15 -7.66
CA LEU A 52 16.04 0.57 -8.65
C LEU A 52 14.77 1.17 -8.02
N ILE A 53 14.16 0.47 -7.05
CA ILE A 53 13.01 0.97 -6.29
C ILE A 53 13.41 2.19 -5.45
N LEU A 54 14.52 2.08 -4.69
CA LEU A 54 15.03 3.19 -3.90
C LEU A 54 15.49 4.34 -4.82
N TYR A 55 16.36 4.05 -5.78
CA TYR A 55 17.05 5.01 -6.64
C TYR A 55 16.60 4.85 -8.11
N PRO A 56 15.43 5.40 -8.49
CA PRO A 56 14.91 5.29 -9.84
C PRO A 56 15.78 6.08 -10.82
N ASP A 57 15.86 5.58 -12.04
CA ASP A 57 16.62 6.19 -13.14
C ASP A 57 15.80 7.23 -13.93
N GLY A 58 14.54 7.47 -13.53
CA GLY A 58 13.62 8.40 -14.20
C GLY A 58 12.91 7.82 -15.42
N THR A 59 13.18 6.56 -15.80
CA THR A 59 12.54 5.89 -16.95
C THR A 59 11.23 5.19 -16.58
N GLY A 60 10.93 5.03 -15.29
CA GLY A 60 9.74 4.35 -14.79
C GLY A 60 9.89 2.83 -14.71
N ARG A 61 11.08 2.28 -14.91
CA ARG A 61 11.34 0.82 -14.84
C ARG A 61 11.15 0.25 -13.44
N GLU A 62 11.20 1.08 -12.42
CA GLU A 62 10.93 0.69 -11.03
C GLU A 62 9.46 0.40 -10.75
N GLN A 63 8.54 0.91 -11.59
CA GLN A 63 7.10 0.90 -11.28
C GLN A 63 6.51 -0.51 -11.07
N PRO A 64 6.83 -1.53 -11.89
CA PRO A 64 6.32 -2.88 -11.66
C PRO A 64 6.78 -3.44 -10.31
N TYR A 65 8.06 -3.26 -9.96
CA TYR A 65 8.63 -3.76 -8.71
C TYR A 65 8.14 -2.96 -7.49
N LEU A 66 7.87 -1.66 -7.66
CA LEU A 66 7.20 -0.86 -6.65
C LEU A 66 5.77 -1.35 -6.41
N ALA A 67 5.04 -1.71 -7.46
CA ALA A 67 3.69 -2.25 -7.33
C ALA A 67 3.70 -3.62 -6.62
N GLU A 68 4.67 -4.48 -6.92
CA GLU A 68 4.90 -5.74 -6.20
C GLU A 68 5.22 -5.51 -4.72
N LEU A 69 6.07 -4.53 -4.41
CA LEU A 69 6.36 -4.15 -3.03
C LEU A 69 5.11 -3.67 -2.30
N VAL A 70 4.31 -2.79 -2.91
CA VAL A 70 3.05 -2.30 -2.33
C VAL A 70 2.08 -3.47 -2.08
N GLU A 71 1.94 -4.38 -3.05
CA GLU A 71 1.08 -5.56 -2.93
C GLU A 71 1.55 -6.48 -1.79
N ALA A 72 2.85 -6.76 -1.72
CA ALA A 72 3.44 -7.60 -0.68
C ALA A 72 3.22 -7.01 0.70
N VAL A 73 3.48 -5.72 0.90
CA VAL A 73 3.25 -5.04 2.19
C VAL A 73 1.77 -5.04 2.56
N ALA A 74 0.87 -4.78 1.60
CA ALA A 74 -0.57 -4.80 1.84
C ALA A 74 -1.07 -6.17 2.29
N LEU A 75 -0.58 -7.25 1.69
CA LEU A 75 -0.96 -8.61 2.08
C LEU A 75 -0.33 -9.03 3.43
N LEU A 76 0.91 -8.63 3.68
CA LEU A 76 1.58 -8.89 4.96
C LEU A 76 0.93 -8.14 6.13
N ALA A 77 0.23 -7.03 5.89
CA ALA A 77 -0.54 -6.31 6.91
C ALA A 77 -1.69 -7.12 7.53
N PHE A 78 -2.09 -8.25 6.92
CA PHE A 78 -3.06 -9.20 7.48
C PHE A 78 -2.44 -10.22 8.44
N ALA A 79 -1.12 -10.25 8.57
CA ALA A 79 -0.47 -11.04 9.61
C ALA A 79 -0.90 -10.51 11.00
N PRO A 80 -0.99 -11.36 12.04
CA PRO A 80 -1.29 -10.89 13.39
C PRO A 80 -0.29 -9.82 13.85
N GLY A 81 -0.80 -8.62 14.18
CA GLY A 81 0.02 -7.46 14.56
C GLY A 81 0.57 -6.64 13.38
N GLY A 82 0.18 -6.97 12.15
CA GLY A 82 0.56 -6.25 10.94
C GLY A 82 2.04 -6.40 10.57
N ILE A 83 2.54 -5.40 9.85
CA ILE A 83 3.94 -5.31 9.42
C ILE A 83 4.46 -3.87 9.56
N THR A 84 5.71 -3.74 10.00
CA THR A 84 6.43 -2.46 10.02
C THR A 84 7.43 -2.41 8.86
N VAL A 85 7.30 -1.41 7.99
CA VAL A 85 8.22 -1.19 6.86
C VAL A 85 8.63 0.28 6.81
N MET A 86 9.94 0.56 6.82
CA MET A 86 10.48 1.94 6.81
C MET A 86 9.90 2.84 7.92
N GLY A 87 9.63 2.26 9.10
CA GLY A 87 9.00 2.96 10.23
C GLY A 87 7.55 3.38 9.98
N LEU A 88 6.87 2.71 9.04
CA LEU A 88 5.42 2.78 8.86
C LEU A 88 4.82 1.46 9.32
N ASP A 89 3.79 1.55 10.15
CA ASP A 89 3.05 0.39 10.63
C ASP A 89 1.79 0.21 9.79
N PHE A 90 1.63 -0.98 9.24
CA PHE A 90 0.47 -1.36 8.46
C PHE A 90 -0.19 -2.57 9.11
N ASP A 91 -1.40 -2.39 9.62
CA ASP A 91 -2.21 -3.44 10.23
C ASP A 91 -3.62 -3.39 9.64
N ALA A 92 -4.04 -4.49 9.01
CA ALA A 92 -5.34 -4.59 8.37
C ALA A 92 -6.51 -4.47 9.37
N THR A 93 -6.31 -4.88 10.63
CA THR A 93 -7.33 -4.77 11.68
C THR A 93 -7.56 -3.32 12.10
N ILE A 94 -6.49 -2.52 12.15
CA ILE A 94 -6.57 -1.08 12.43
C ILE A 94 -7.22 -0.36 11.24
N ILE A 95 -6.74 -0.65 10.02
CA ILE A 95 -7.26 -0.01 8.80
C ILE A 95 -8.73 -0.36 8.53
N ALA A 96 -9.20 -1.55 8.94
CA ALA A 96 -10.61 -1.93 8.86
C ALA A 96 -11.53 -1.08 9.75
N GLN A 97 -10.99 -0.47 10.81
CA GLN A 97 -11.73 0.41 11.72
C GLN A 97 -11.71 1.88 11.28
N GLU A 98 -10.79 2.24 10.39
CA GLU A 98 -10.73 3.58 9.82
C GLU A 98 -11.83 3.77 8.76
N ALA A 99 -12.60 4.85 8.88
CA ALA A 99 -13.52 5.24 7.81
C ALA A 99 -12.73 5.40 6.50
N PRO A 100 -13.17 4.80 5.38
CA PRO A 100 -12.55 5.07 4.10
C PRO A 100 -12.59 6.58 3.83
N GLN A 101 -11.43 7.21 3.60
CA GLN A 101 -11.38 8.63 3.23
C GLN A 101 -12.25 8.91 1.99
N ASP A 102 -12.38 7.93 1.11
CA ASP A 102 -13.23 7.99 -0.07
C ASP A 102 -14.73 8.01 0.27
N GLU A 103 -15.17 7.33 1.33
CA GLU A 103 -16.57 7.34 1.74
C GLU A 103 -16.99 8.69 2.29
N LEU A 104 -16.16 9.33 3.13
CA LEU A 104 -16.46 10.68 3.63
C LEU A 104 -16.46 11.71 2.49
N THR A 105 -15.53 11.60 1.54
CA THR A 105 -15.45 12.50 0.39
C THR A 105 -16.65 12.30 -0.54
N GLN A 106 -17.04 11.06 -0.80
CA GLN A 106 -18.23 10.73 -1.60
C GLN A 106 -19.51 11.19 -0.90
N LEU A 107 -19.63 10.96 0.41
CA LEU A 107 -20.79 11.36 1.19
C LEU A 107 -20.96 12.88 1.24
N LEU A 108 -19.86 13.63 1.35
CA LEU A 108 -19.86 15.09 1.24
C LEU A 108 -20.27 15.55 -0.16
N SER A 109 -19.73 14.92 -1.21
CA SER A 109 -20.12 15.20 -2.61
C SER A 109 -21.61 14.90 -2.87
N ASP A 110 -22.15 13.83 -2.30
CA ASP A 110 -23.54 13.43 -2.44
C ASP A 110 -24.48 14.41 -1.70
N ILE A 111 -24.08 14.87 -0.51
CA ILE A 111 -24.81 15.91 0.25
C ILE A 111 -24.82 17.24 -0.52
N ASP A 112 -23.67 17.69 -1.04
CA ASP A 112 -23.60 18.93 -1.83
C ASP A 112 -24.50 18.85 -3.06
N SER A 113 -24.59 17.68 -3.70
CA SER A 113 -25.47 17.44 -4.85
C SER A 113 -26.96 17.48 -4.47
N LEU A 114 -27.33 17.00 -3.28
CA LEU A 114 -28.71 17.04 -2.76
C LEU A 114 -29.15 18.44 -2.30
N LEU A 115 -28.21 19.26 -1.82
CA LEU A 115 -28.46 20.63 -1.36
C LEU A 115 -28.37 21.69 -2.47
N SER A 116 -27.88 21.31 -3.66
CA SER A 116 -27.79 22.18 -4.84
C SER A 116 -29.07 22.19 -5.71
N LEU A 117 -30.20 21.74 -5.17
CA LEU A 117 -31.55 21.80 -5.79
C LEU A 117 -32.36 23.00 -5.30
#